data_AF-A0A433QN84-F1
#
_entry.id   AF-A0A433QN84-F1
#
_cell.length_a   1.000
_cell.length_b   1.000
_cell.length_c   1.000
_cell.angle_alpha   90.00
_cell.angle_beta   90.00
_cell.angle_gamma   90.00
#
_symmetry.space_group_name_H-M   'P 1'
#
loop_
_entity.id
_entity.type
_entity.pdbx_description
1 polymer ?
#
loop_
_entity_poly.entity_id
_entity_poly.type
_entity_poly.pdbx_seq_one_letter_code
_entity_poly.pdbx_strand_id
1 'polypeptide(L)'
;MSATEFVLSVTSASYDAIIRGNNTLFTRNGESIVIHPSNGRGFQVVVFDEATLKVLDSIVFDGLQDLSVLENFASYVNEIPTGRIVAVATRDCVCAGSKLPESVLRAINSIGGMKAGDVHGRIAWSFLGRKGASNNPYLIKESIGRNTASVASKLVSVTASSAGCLIGNFAFVTVNGIRCKLTQKRGFNVVVLDDFVNIHNTAAFDGYGKATEWDDFANYIEKLAPNTSVIIAVMDTAASNSLPSNVISAIQSIGGANGPKIGFRYSWAIIGRKGASIGSPFVKEAISSTGAATVSLVLNSQ
;
A
#
# COMPACT_ATOMS: atom_id res chain seq x y z
N MET A 1 19.33 8.86 -14.04
CA MET A 1 18.46 9.37 -12.95
C MET A 1 18.35 8.25 -11.93
N SER A 2 18.65 8.51 -10.66
CA SER A 2 18.46 7.51 -9.59
C SER A 2 16.98 7.37 -9.27
N ALA A 3 16.56 6.17 -8.89
CA ALA A 3 15.21 5.91 -8.41
C ALA A 3 14.94 6.81 -7.20
N THR A 4 13.85 7.58 -7.20
CA THR A 4 13.41 8.29 -6.00
C THR A 4 12.76 7.28 -5.07
N GLU A 5 13.56 6.65 -4.22
CA GLU A 5 13.05 5.87 -3.10
C GLU A 5 12.42 6.80 -2.07
N PHE A 6 11.28 6.38 -1.52
CA PHE A 6 10.64 7.10 -0.44
C PHE A 6 10.96 6.44 0.89
N VAL A 7 11.25 7.23 1.91
CA VAL A 7 11.35 6.76 3.30
C VAL A 7 10.34 7.51 4.13
N LEU A 8 9.38 6.79 4.71
CA LEU A 8 8.53 7.33 5.76
C LEU A 8 9.11 6.92 7.10
N SER A 9 9.26 7.88 8.01
CA SER A 9 9.59 7.59 9.41
C SER A 9 8.60 8.26 10.36
N VAL A 10 8.37 7.57 11.48
CA VAL A 10 7.49 8.01 12.55
C VAL A 10 8.25 7.79 13.85
N THR A 11 8.37 8.85 14.64
CA THR A 11 8.96 8.84 15.97
C THR A 11 7.94 9.39 16.96
N SER A 12 7.78 8.65 18.05
CA SER A 12 6.96 9.02 19.19
C SER A 12 7.84 9.27 20.41
N ALA A 13 7.33 10.10 21.30
CA ALA A 13 7.97 10.41 22.55
C ALA A 13 6.91 10.45 23.65
N SER A 14 7.18 9.75 24.74
CA SER A 14 6.44 9.94 25.97
C SER A 14 7.10 11.05 26.79
N TYR A 15 6.35 11.65 27.71
CA TYR A 15 6.92 12.66 28.58
C TYR A 15 7.81 11.99 29.63
N ASP A 16 9.12 12.22 29.52
CA ASP A 16 10.12 11.94 30.55
C ASP A 16 10.69 13.27 31.07
N ALA A 17 10.56 13.52 32.37
CA ALA A 17 11.05 14.74 33.02
C ALA A 17 12.58 14.80 33.13
N ILE A 18 13.28 13.68 32.90
CA ILE A 18 14.72 13.51 33.13
C ILE A 18 15.51 13.46 31.81
N ILE A 19 14.94 12.86 30.75
CA ILE A 19 15.65 12.59 29.50
C ILE A 19 14.85 13.11 28.28
N ARG A 20 14.96 14.42 28.04
CA ARG A 20 14.72 15.13 26.76
C ARG A 20 13.41 14.88 26.00
N GLY A 21 12.53 15.89 26.07
CA GLY A 21 11.64 16.28 24.98
C GLY A 21 10.41 15.38 24.77
N ASN A 22 9.28 16.00 24.50
CA ASN A 22 8.00 15.32 24.29
C ASN A 22 7.57 15.50 22.83
N ASN A 23 8.47 15.37 21.86
CA ASN A 23 8.16 15.69 20.46
C ASN A 23 8.04 14.43 19.62
N THR A 24 6.95 14.36 18.88
CA THR A 24 6.77 13.45 17.77
C THR A 24 7.47 14.00 16.53
N LEU A 25 7.89 13.11 15.63
CA LEU A 25 8.44 13.50 14.35
C LEU A 25 7.93 12.54 13.28
N PHE A 26 7.35 13.12 12.22
CA PHE A 26 6.95 12.41 11.02
C PHE A 26 7.82 12.95 9.91
N THR A 27 8.48 12.08 9.15
CA THR A 27 9.25 12.51 8.00
C THR A 27 8.91 11.74 6.74
N ARG A 28 9.04 12.43 5.60
CA ARG A 28 9.06 11.84 4.27
C ARG A 28 10.37 12.25 3.61
N ASN A 29 11.23 11.28 3.32
CA ASN A 29 12.56 11.50 2.76
C ASN A 29 13.44 12.42 3.62
N GLY A 30 13.27 12.34 4.94
CA GLY A 30 13.96 13.20 5.91
C GLY A 30 13.33 14.60 6.08
N GLU A 31 12.40 15.01 5.22
CA GLU A 31 11.66 16.25 5.39
C GLU A 31 10.54 16.08 6.42
N SER A 32 10.46 17.00 7.37
CA SER A 32 9.43 16.96 8.43
C SER A 32 8.05 17.24 7.87
N ILE A 33 7.07 16.44 8.28
CA ILE A 33 5.66 16.65 8.01
C ILE A 33 5.07 17.42 9.20
N VAL A 34 4.44 18.56 8.90
CA VAL A 34 3.77 19.37 9.91
C VAL A 34 2.41 18.76 10.22
N ILE A 35 2.13 18.56 11.50
CA ILE A 35 0.82 18.13 12.01
C ILE A 35 0.16 19.32 12.67
N HIS A 36 -1.15 19.45 12.52
CA HIS A 36 -1.92 20.51 13.16
C HIS A 36 -2.94 19.93 14.17
N PRO A 37 -2.97 20.43 15.43
CA PRO A 37 -2.00 21.36 16.02
C PRO A 37 -0.63 20.70 16.25
N SER A 38 0.46 21.43 16.03
CA SER A 38 1.85 20.91 16.06
C SER A 38 2.34 20.49 17.45
N ASN A 39 1.61 20.90 18.50
CA ASN A 39 1.92 20.62 19.89
C ASN A 39 0.76 19.91 20.62
N GLY A 40 -0.09 19.17 19.93
CA GLY A 40 -1.14 18.37 20.58
C GLY A 40 -0.60 17.11 21.27
N ARG A 41 -1.15 16.76 22.44
CA ARG A 41 -0.90 15.49 23.15
C ARG A 41 -1.78 14.37 22.56
N GLY A 42 -1.38 13.11 22.78
CA GLY A 42 -2.21 11.94 22.47
C GLY A 42 -1.82 11.27 21.17
N PHE A 43 -2.79 10.73 20.44
CA PHE A 43 -2.53 10.16 19.11
C PHE A 43 -2.37 11.28 18.10
N GLN A 44 -1.21 11.33 17.44
CA GLN A 44 -1.00 12.12 16.25
C GLN A 44 -1.08 11.23 15.04
N VAL A 45 -1.92 11.59 14.08
CA VAL A 45 -2.24 10.76 12.92
C VAL A 45 -1.93 11.54 11.66
N VAL A 46 -1.31 10.87 10.68
CA VAL A 46 -1.13 11.39 9.32
C VAL A 46 -1.63 10.36 8.34
N VAL A 47 -2.46 10.79 7.41
CA VAL A 47 -3.02 9.95 6.34
C VAL A 47 -2.40 10.37 5.01
N PHE A 48 -1.93 9.38 4.24
CA PHE A 48 -1.30 9.59 2.95
C PHE A 48 -2.10 8.93 1.82
N ASP A 49 -2.04 9.57 0.67
CA ASP A 49 -2.46 8.99 -0.59
C ASP A 49 -1.53 7.82 -0.96
N GLU A 50 -2.13 6.67 -1.25
CA GLU A 50 -1.42 5.42 -1.46
C GLU A 50 -0.75 5.31 -2.83
N ALA A 51 -1.05 6.20 -3.76
CA ALA A 51 -0.43 6.24 -5.08
C ALA A 51 0.73 7.25 -5.13
N THR A 52 0.62 8.35 -4.38
CA THR A 52 1.51 9.52 -4.50
C THR A 52 2.28 9.87 -3.24
N LEU A 53 1.93 9.30 -2.08
CA LEU A 53 2.45 9.70 -0.75
C LEU A 53 2.25 11.18 -0.42
N LYS A 54 1.26 11.82 -1.03
CA LYS A 54 0.79 13.14 -0.62
C LYS A 54 0.07 13.01 0.72
N VAL A 55 0.38 13.90 1.67
CA VAL A 55 -0.42 14.03 2.90
C VAL A 55 -1.82 14.49 2.51
N LEU A 56 -2.81 13.70 2.90
CA LEU A 56 -4.22 14.00 2.69
C LEU A 56 -4.83 14.67 3.92
N ASP A 57 -4.40 14.23 5.10
CA ASP A 57 -4.93 14.73 6.36
C ASP A 57 -3.92 14.52 7.50
N SER A 58 -4.03 15.35 8.52
CA SER A 58 -3.29 15.23 9.78
C SER A 58 -4.15 15.71 10.94
N ILE A 59 -4.23 14.93 12.00
CA ILE A 59 -5.11 15.22 13.13
C ILE A 59 -4.51 14.73 14.44
N VAL A 60 -4.91 15.35 15.55
CA VAL A 60 -4.51 14.97 16.90
C VAL A 60 -5.72 14.63 17.76
N PHE A 61 -5.63 13.53 18.51
CA PHE A 61 -6.65 13.06 19.45
C PHE A 61 -6.07 12.95 20.85
N ASP A 62 -6.43 13.89 21.72
CA ASP A 62 -6.01 13.92 23.13
C ASP A 62 -7.08 13.29 24.04
N GLY A 63 -6.90 12.01 24.36
CA GLY A 63 -7.80 11.26 25.24
C GLY A 63 -7.47 11.36 26.72
N LEU A 64 -6.50 12.18 27.15
CA LEU A 64 -6.05 12.15 28.55
C LEU A 64 -7.15 12.60 29.52
N GLN A 65 -7.85 13.68 29.18
CA GLN A 65 -8.87 14.28 30.04
C GLN A 65 -10.29 13.80 29.68
N ASP A 66 -10.49 13.35 28.44
CA ASP A 66 -11.77 12.91 27.93
C ASP A 66 -11.59 11.70 27.01
N LEU A 67 -11.94 10.51 27.51
CA LEU A 67 -11.83 9.26 26.75
C LEU A 67 -12.79 9.22 25.54
N SER A 68 -13.84 10.04 25.50
CA SER A 68 -14.73 10.11 24.34
C SER A 68 -14.02 10.64 23.09
N VAL A 69 -12.93 11.41 23.25
CA VAL A 69 -12.05 11.82 22.14
C VAL A 69 -11.42 10.60 21.44
N LEU A 70 -11.22 9.49 22.15
CA LEU A 70 -10.72 8.26 21.54
C LEU A 70 -11.78 7.53 20.70
N GLU A 71 -13.06 7.73 20.99
CA GLU A 71 -14.14 7.25 20.10
C GLU A 71 -14.17 8.05 18.78
N ASN A 72 -13.83 9.34 18.83
CA ASN A 72 -13.63 10.15 17.61
C ASN A 72 -12.44 9.66 16.80
N PHE A 73 -11.33 9.26 17.45
CA PHE A 73 -10.20 8.61 16.77
C PHE A 73 -10.64 7.31 16.08
N ALA A 74 -11.40 6.47 16.78
CA ALA A 74 -11.89 5.21 16.21
C ALA A 74 -12.80 5.45 15.00
N SER A 75 -13.74 6.40 15.12
CA SER A 75 -14.64 6.81 14.03
C SER A 75 -13.86 7.34 12.84
N TYR A 76 -12.90 8.25 13.07
CA TYR A 76 -12.02 8.79 12.05
C TYR A 76 -11.28 7.69 11.28
N VAL A 77 -10.62 6.78 12.00
CA VAL A 77 -9.89 5.66 11.37
C VAL A 77 -10.84 4.74 10.60
N ASN A 78 -12.07 4.57 11.04
CA ASN A 78 -13.10 3.78 10.35
C ASN A 78 -13.55 4.42 9.03
N GLU A 79 -13.60 5.75 8.98
CA GLU A 79 -13.97 6.53 7.78
C GLU A 79 -12.85 6.64 6.74
N ILE A 80 -11.58 6.40 7.14
CA ILE A 80 -10.46 6.37 6.19
C ILE A 80 -10.77 5.37 5.06
N PRO A 81 -10.65 5.77 3.77
CA PRO A 81 -10.82 4.85 2.66
C PRO A 81 -9.80 3.71 2.66
N THR A 82 -10.25 2.50 2.30
CA THR A 82 -9.38 1.32 2.12
C THR A 82 -8.23 1.63 1.16
N GLY A 83 -7.01 1.26 1.54
CA GLY A 83 -5.80 1.52 0.76
C GLY A 83 -4.94 2.67 1.27
N ARG A 84 -5.51 3.66 1.96
CA ARG A 84 -4.74 4.80 2.50
C ARG A 84 -3.65 4.34 3.46
N ILE A 85 -2.48 4.97 3.38
CA ILE A 85 -1.37 4.73 4.30
C ILE A 85 -1.60 5.60 5.54
N VAL A 86 -1.43 5.04 6.72
CA VAL A 86 -1.71 5.71 8.00
C VAL A 86 -0.49 5.61 8.90
N ALA A 87 0.00 6.76 9.36
CA ALA A 87 1.04 6.86 10.36
C ALA A 87 0.43 7.35 11.69
N VAL A 88 0.82 6.72 12.80
CA VAL A 88 0.37 7.13 14.14
C VAL A 88 1.57 7.22 15.07
N ALA A 89 1.66 8.30 15.85
CA ALA A 89 2.62 8.46 16.93
C ALA A 89 1.90 8.87 18.20
N THR A 90 2.33 8.35 19.35
CA THR A 90 1.90 8.89 20.65
C THR A 90 2.80 10.04 21.07
N ARG A 91 2.18 11.09 21.64
CA ARG A 91 2.88 12.20 22.29
C ARG A 91 2.41 12.34 23.72
N ASP A 92 3.35 12.32 24.67
CA ASP A 92 3.13 12.28 26.13
C ASP A 92 2.31 11.07 26.57
N CYS A 93 0.99 11.17 26.42
CA CYS A 93 0.04 10.22 26.96
C CYS A 93 -1.23 10.25 26.12
N VAL A 94 -1.77 9.07 25.78
CA VAL A 94 -3.04 8.96 25.05
C VAL A 94 -4.23 8.93 26.01
N CYS A 95 -4.07 8.27 27.15
CA CYS A 95 -5.10 8.10 28.17
C CYS A 95 -4.44 7.89 29.54
N ALA A 96 -5.12 8.28 30.63
CA ALA A 96 -4.56 8.35 31.99
C ALA A 96 -4.34 6.97 32.64
N GLY A 97 -3.45 6.14 32.07
CA GLY A 97 -3.09 4.82 32.60
C GLY A 97 -4.15 3.73 32.38
N SER A 98 -5.31 4.06 31.83
CA SER A 98 -6.34 3.10 31.41
C SER A 98 -5.91 2.33 30.15
N LYS A 99 -6.55 1.18 29.92
CA LYS A 99 -6.47 0.51 28.61
C LYS A 99 -7.21 1.34 27.56
N LEU A 100 -6.80 1.22 26.30
CA LEU A 100 -7.56 1.80 25.19
C LEU A 100 -8.94 1.13 25.07
N PRO A 101 -10.00 1.89 24.71
CA PRO A 101 -11.31 1.33 24.38
C PRO A 101 -11.23 0.28 23.27
N GLU A 102 -12.11 -0.72 23.31
CA GLU A 102 -12.14 -1.79 22.31
C GLU A 102 -12.41 -1.27 20.88
N SER A 103 -13.21 -0.21 20.74
CA SER A 103 -13.42 0.49 19.47
C SER A 103 -12.12 1.00 18.85
N VAL A 104 -11.23 1.56 19.68
CA VAL A 104 -9.90 2.04 19.29
C VAL A 104 -9.00 0.89 18.88
N LEU A 105 -9.00 -0.21 19.64
CA LEU A 105 -8.23 -1.41 19.30
C LEU A 105 -8.66 -1.99 17.95
N ARG A 106 -9.98 -2.10 17.70
CA ARG A 106 -10.52 -2.52 16.41
C ARG A 106 -10.17 -1.57 15.28
N ALA A 107 -10.25 -0.26 15.52
CA ALA A 107 -9.88 0.75 14.54
C ALA A 107 -8.39 0.64 14.16
N ILE A 108 -7.51 0.51 15.14
CA ILE A 108 -6.07 0.31 14.90
C ILE A 108 -5.81 -1.04 14.20
N ASN A 109 -6.51 -2.11 14.55
CA ASN A 109 -6.41 -3.37 13.83
C ASN A 109 -6.85 -3.23 12.36
N SER A 110 -7.84 -2.37 12.06
CA SER A 110 -8.31 -2.10 10.69
C SER A 110 -7.25 -1.45 9.78
N ILE A 111 -6.23 -0.80 10.38
CA ILE A 111 -5.08 -0.24 9.68
C ILE A 111 -3.82 -1.13 9.80
N GLY A 112 -3.95 -2.28 10.48
CA GLY A 112 -2.90 -3.29 10.64
C GLY A 112 -2.17 -3.27 12.00
N GLY A 113 -2.50 -2.39 12.94
CA GLY A 113 -1.82 -2.37 14.24
C GLY A 113 -2.17 -3.58 15.11
N MET A 114 -1.16 -4.14 15.78
CA MET A 114 -1.29 -5.34 16.61
C MET A 114 -0.88 -5.12 18.05
N LYS A 115 -0.02 -4.12 18.32
CA LYS A 115 0.49 -3.83 19.67
C LYS A 115 -0.27 -2.69 20.37
N ALA A 116 -1.36 -2.21 19.79
CA ALA A 116 -2.19 -1.17 20.40
C ALA A 116 -2.70 -1.54 21.80
N GLY A 117 -2.91 -2.83 22.09
CA GLY A 117 -3.29 -3.30 23.43
C GLY A 117 -2.25 -3.01 24.52
N ASP A 118 -0.99 -2.82 24.14
CA ASP A 118 0.12 -2.50 25.04
C ASP A 118 0.31 -0.97 25.19
N VAL A 119 -0.47 -0.16 24.48
CA VAL A 119 -0.41 1.30 24.57
C VAL A 119 -1.28 1.76 25.74
N HIS A 120 -0.64 2.14 26.84
CA HIS A 120 -1.30 2.69 28.02
C HIS A 120 -0.40 3.70 28.73
N GLY A 121 -1.02 4.69 29.40
CA GLY A 121 -0.27 5.74 30.10
C GLY A 121 0.73 6.44 29.17
N ARG A 122 1.96 6.61 29.65
CA ARG A 122 3.07 7.30 28.96
C ARG A 122 3.95 6.36 28.14
N ILE A 123 3.35 5.43 27.41
CA ILE A 123 4.09 4.57 26.49
C ILE A 123 4.27 5.26 25.13
N ALA A 124 5.50 5.29 24.65
CA ALA A 124 5.81 5.75 23.30
C ALA A 124 5.47 4.65 22.31
N TRP A 125 4.66 4.98 21.32
CA TRP A 125 4.22 4.07 20.27
C TRP A 125 4.27 4.75 18.92
N SER A 126 4.97 4.12 17.97
CA SER A 126 5.09 4.60 16.60
C SER A 126 4.62 3.51 15.66
N PHE A 127 3.77 3.89 14.72
CA PHE A 127 3.08 2.98 13.83
C PHE A 127 3.04 3.54 12.41
N LEU A 128 3.24 2.64 11.45
CA LEU A 128 2.96 2.85 10.03
C LEU A 128 2.22 1.62 9.51
N GLY A 129 1.07 1.86 8.89
CA GLY A 129 0.23 0.81 8.32
C GLY A 129 -0.65 1.29 7.17
N ARG A 130 -1.67 0.50 6.82
CA ARG A 130 -2.57 0.77 5.69
C ARG A 130 -3.99 0.34 6.03
N LYS A 131 -4.97 1.17 5.70
CA LYS A 131 -6.38 0.85 5.90
C LYS A 131 -6.79 -0.39 5.09
N GLY A 132 -7.46 -1.32 5.75
CA GLY A 132 -7.87 -2.62 5.21
C GLY A 132 -6.81 -3.71 5.36
N ALA A 133 -5.69 -3.44 6.05
CA ALA A 133 -4.60 -4.39 6.25
C ALA A 133 -4.76 -5.24 7.53
N SER A 134 -5.98 -5.42 8.05
CA SER A 134 -6.25 -6.32 9.18
C SER A 134 -5.65 -7.70 8.94
N ASN A 135 -4.90 -8.21 9.91
CA ASN A 135 -4.24 -9.52 9.86
C ASN A 135 -3.28 -9.71 8.68
N ASN A 136 -2.88 -8.61 8.02
CA ASN A 136 -1.96 -8.64 6.90
C ASN A 136 -0.57 -8.23 7.42
N PRO A 137 0.37 -9.18 7.57
CA PRO A 137 1.69 -8.90 8.15
C PRO A 137 2.56 -8.01 7.26
N TYR A 138 2.13 -7.70 6.04
CA TYR A 138 3.02 -7.21 4.98
C TYR A 138 3.18 -5.68 4.94
N LEU A 139 2.47 -4.89 5.77
CA LEU A 139 2.59 -3.41 5.79
C LEU A 139 2.80 -2.80 7.17
N ILE A 140 3.09 -3.61 8.18
CA ILE A 140 3.10 -3.15 9.56
C ILE A 140 4.54 -2.84 9.97
N LYS A 141 4.80 -1.58 10.32
CA LYS A 141 5.94 -1.24 11.17
C LYS A 141 5.40 -0.61 12.44
N GLU A 142 5.61 -1.30 13.56
CA GLU A 142 5.08 -0.91 14.86
C GLU A 142 6.12 -1.12 15.96
N SER A 143 6.43 -0.05 16.69
CA SER A 143 7.41 -0.04 17.77
C SER A 143 6.80 0.55 19.04
N ILE A 144 7.15 -0.05 20.18
CA ILE A 144 6.76 0.37 21.52
C ILE A 144 8.02 0.57 22.35
N GLY A 145 8.06 1.65 23.11
CA GLY A 145 9.14 1.96 24.03
C GLY A 145 8.65 2.74 25.24
N ARG A 146 9.43 2.70 26.32
CA ARG A 146 9.08 3.45 27.55
C ARG A 146 9.15 4.96 27.33
N ASN A 147 10.18 5.43 26.62
CA ASN A 147 10.47 6.85 26.44
C ASN A 147 10.29 7.29 24.99
N THR A 148 10.78 6.48 24.06
CA THR A 148 10.71 6.75 22.62
C THR A 148 10.43 5.47 21.87
N ALA A 149 9.67 5.56 20.79
CA ALA A 149 9.59 4.52 19.79
C ALA A 149 9.80 5.15 18.41
N SER A 150 10.29 4.37 17.46
CA SER A 150 10.46 4.81 16.10
C SER A 150 10.29 3.67 15.13
N VAL A 151 9.70 3.97 13.98
CA VAL A 151 9.59 3.07 12.85
C VAL A 151 9.97 3.82 11.59
N ALA A 152 10.55 3.10 10.64
CA ALA A 152 10.78 3.60 9.29
C ALA A 152 10.43 2.51 8.29
N SER A 153 9.91 2.93 7.14
CA SER A 153 9.67 2.03 6.01
C SER A 153 10.18 2.67 4.73
N LYS A 154 10.88 1.86 3.96
CA LYS A 154 11.26 2.16 2.60
C LYS A 154 10.10 1.80 1.68
N LEU A 155 9.70 2.77 0.88
CA LEU A 155 8.55 2.75 0.02
C LEU A 155 8.98 2.99 -1.43
N VAL A 156 8.32 2.28 -2.33
CA VAL A 156 8.59 2.28 -3.76
C VAL A 156 7.31 2.60 -4.51
N SER A 157 7.36 3.65 -5.34
CA SER A 157 6.24 4.01 -6.20
C SER A 157 6.25 3.14 -7.45
N VAL A 158 5.10 2.54 -7.78
CA VAL A 158 4.95 1.70 -8.95
C VAL A 158 3.78 2.22 -9.77
N THR A 159 3.99 2.35 -11.08
CA THR A 159 2.94 2.70 -12.04
C THR A 159 2.93 1.68 -13.16
N ALA A 160 1.75 1.22 -13.55
CA ALA A 160 1.53 0.40 -14.73
C ALA A 160 0.57 1.12 -15.66
N SER A 161 0.93 1.20 -16.95
CA SER A 161 0.12 1.88 -17.96
C SER A 161 -0.01 1.03 -19.21
N SER A 162 -1.24 0.90 -19.68
CA SER A 162 -1.64 0.16 -20.87
C SER A 162 -2.46 1.09 -21.77
N ALA A 163 -2.17 1.07 -23.06
CA ALA A 163 -2.93 1.84 -24.07
C ALA A 163 -3.70 0.96 -25.07
N GLY A 164 -3.83 -0.35 -24.80
CA GLY A 164 -4.47 -1.29 -25.71
C GLY A 164 -3.86 -1.18 -27.12
N CYS A 165 -4.68 -1.32 -28.17
CA CYS A 165 -4.25 -1.12 -29.56
C CYS A 165 -4.47 0.32 -30.04
N LEU A 166 -5.69 0.83 -29.81
CA LEU A 166 -6.22 2.00 -30.53
C LEU A 166 -5.80 3.35 -29.94
N ILE A 167 -5.23 3.36 -28.73
CA ILE A 167 -4.90 4.62 -28.03
C ILE A 167 -3.42 4.97 -28.20
N GLY A 168 -2.55 3.97 -28.25
CA GLY A 168 -1.11 4.22 -28.41
C GLY A 168 -0.24 2.97 -28.50
N ASN A 169 -0.84 1.77 -28.46
CA ASN A 169 -0.15 0.50 -28.60
C ASN A 169 1.11 0.36 -27.73
N PHE A 170 0.95 0.57 -26.42
CA PHE A 170 2.05 0.42 -25.47
C PHE A 170 1.61 -0.22 -24.17
N ALA A 171 2.59 -0.84 -23.51
CA ALA A 171 2.51 -1.28 -22.12
C ALA A 171 3.81 -0.88 -21.40
N PHE A 172 3.74 -0.15 -20.31
CA PHE A 172 4.94 0.14 -19.52
C PHE A 172 4.69 0.07 -18.04
N VAL A 173 5.79 -0.18 -17.33
CA VAL A 173 5.85 -0.16 -15.88
C VAL A 173 6.96 0.80 -15.49
N THR A 174 6.71 1.63 -14.48
CA THR A 174 7.75 2.42 -13.82
C THR A 174 7.87 2.02 -12.37
N VAL A 175 9.10 1.90 -11.88
CA VAL A 175 9.44 1.70 -10.47
C VAL A 175 10.26 2.91 -10.04
N ASN A 176 9.79 3.65 -9.04
CA ASN A 176 10.36 4.92 -8.59
C ASN A 176 10.56 5.93 -9.72
N GLY A 177 9.57 6.03 -10.61
CA GLY A 177 9.60 6.89 -11.80
C GLY A 177 10.53 6.39 -12.92
N ILE A 178 11.30 5.34 -12.71
CA ILE A 178 12.19 4.76 -13.73
C ILE A 178 11.44 3.69 -14.51
N ARG A 179 11.43 3.82 -15.84
CA ARG A 179 10.81 2.83 -16.74
C ARG A 179 11.56 1.51 -16.71
N CYS A 180 10.84 0.43 -16.40
CA CYS A 180 11.37 -0.93 -16.46
C CYS A 180 11.74 -1.28 -17.91
N LYS A 181 12.85 -1.99 -18.07
CA LYS A 181 13.22 -2.57 -19.37
C LYS A 181 12.36 -3.80 -19.61
N LEU A 182 11.41 -3.69 -20.52
CA LEU A 182 10.53 -4.80 -20.93
C LEU A 182 10.82 -5.18 -22.38
N THR A 183 10.84 -6.48 -22.67
CA THR A 183 10.70 -6.95 -24.04
C THR A 183 9.23 -6.86 -24.41
N GLN A 184 8.79 -5.65 -24.78
CA GLN A 184 7.38 -5.36 -25.05
C GLN A 184 6.85 -6.23 -26.19
N LYS A 185 5.71 -6.88 -25.96
CA LYS A 185 4.97 -7.64 -26.97
C LYS A 185 3.47 -7.43 -26.78
N ARG A 186 2.69 -7.74 -27.83
CA ARG A 186 1.23 -7.90 -27.70
C ARG A 186 0.89 -8.84 -26.55
N GLY A 187 -0.21 -8.57 -25.85
CA GLY A 187 -0.67 -9.37 -24.72
C GLY A 187 -0.17 -8.84 -23.38
N PHE A 188 0.09 -9.74 -22.43
CA PHE A 188 0.47 -9.40 -21.07
C PHE A 188 1.96 -9.12 -20.96
N ASN A 189 2.31 -7.91 -20.51
CA ASN A 189 3.67 -7.53 -20.18
C ASN A 189 3.78 -7.47 -18.66
N VAL A 190 4.63 -8.33 -18.10
CA VAL A 190 4.67 -8.63 -16.66
C VAL A 190 5.99 -8.17 -16.06
N VAL A 191 5.92 -7.49 -14.92
CA VAL A 191 7.05 -7.19 -14.04
C VAL A 191 6.77 -7.84 -12.69
N VAL A 192 7.74 -8.59 -12.19
CA VAL A 192 7.71 -9.16 -10.85
C VAL A 192 8.74 -8.44 -10.00
N LEU A 193 8.31 -7.99 -8.81
CA LEU A 193 9.19 -7.38 -7.82
C LEU A 193 9.44 -8.36 -6.67
N ASP A 194 10.66 -8.38 -6.16
CA ASP A 194 11.02 -9.13 -4.95
C ASP A 194 10.48 -8.45 -3.67
N ASP A 195 10.76 -9.04 -2.51
CA ASP A 195 10.34 -8.51 -1.21
C ASP A 195 11.00 -7.17 -0.84
N PHE A 196 12.13 -6.84 -1.47
CA PHE A 196 12.80 -5.55 -1.35
C PHE A 196 12.32 -4.53 -2.39
N VAL A 197 11.32 -4.93 -3.19
CA VAL A 197 10.71 -4.16 -4.27
C VAL A 197 11.70 -3.82 -5.39
N ASN A 198 12.72 -4.66 -5.59
CA ASN A 198 13.57 -4.64 -6.77
C ASN A 198 12.93 -5.45 -7.90
N ILE A 199 13.28 -5.12 -9.14
CA ILE A 199 12.86 -5.93 -10.30
C ILE A 199 13.54 -7.29 -10.21
N HIS A 200 12.74 -8.31 -9.92
CA HIS A 200 13.19 -9.70 -9.85
C HIS A 200 13.17 -10.35 -11.24
N ASN A 201 12.10 -10.12 -11.99
CA ASN A 201 11.91 -10.72 -13.30
C ASN A 201 10.97 -9.89 -14.18
N THR A 202 11.09 -10.06 -15.50
CA THR A 202 10.18 -9.50 -16.49
C THR A 202 9.80 -10.58 -17.50
N ALA A 203 8.53 -10.65 -17.89
CA ALA A 203 8.04 -11.62 -18.87
C ALA A 203 7.00 -10.96 -19.80
N ALA A 204 6.74 -11.59 -20.94
CA ALA A 204 5.67 -11.18 -21.84
C ALA A 204 4.98 -12.41 -22.45
N PHE A 205 3.66 -12.35 -22.57
CA PHE A 205 2.82 -13.46 -23.04
C PHE A 205 1.80 -12.96 -24.08
N ASP A 206 1.95 -13.41 -25.33
CA ASP A 206 1.06 -13.12 -26.46
C ASP A 206 0.11 -14.30 -26.71
N GLY A 207 -0.79 -14.55 -25.77
CA GLY A 207 -1.76 -15.63 -25.96
C GLY A 207 -2.87 -15.32 -26.98
N TYR A 208 -2.92 -14.09 -27.52
CA TYR A 208 -3.72 -13.80 -28.71
C TYR A 208 -3.07 -14.38 -29.97
N GLY A 209 -1.75 -14.24 -30.11
CA GLY A 209 -0.98 -14.81 -31.22
C GLY A 209 -0.75 -16.31 -31.10
N LYS A 210 -0.58 -16.81 -29.88
CA LYS A 210 -0.28 -18.23 -29.60
C LYS A 210 -0.96 -18.69 -28.32
N ALA A 211 -2.09 -19.39 -28.45
CA ALA A 211 -2.92 -19.78 -27.32
C ALA A 211 -2.17 -20.51 -26.17
N THR A 212 -1.12 -21.29 -26.46
CA THR A 212 -0.33 -21.97 -25.42
C THR A 212 0.39 -21.01 -24.46
N GLU A 213 0.63 -19.76 -24.86
CA GLU A 213 1.25 -18.76 -23.96
C GLU A 213 0.33 -18.37 -22.79
N TRP A 214 -0.97 -18.67 -22.88
CA TRP A 214 -1.88 -18.54 -21.74
C TRP A 214 -1.63 -19.58 -20.66
N ASP A 215 -1.31 -20.80 -21.05
CA ASP A 215 -0.90 -21.85 -20.10
C ASP A 215 0.45 -21.49 -19.48
N ASP A 216 1.38 -20.97 -20.28
CA ASP A 216 2.67 -20.48 -19.79
C ASP A 216 2.50 -19.33 -18.78
N PHE A 217 1.61 -18.37 -19.05
CA PHE A 217 1.29 -17.29 -18.11
C PHE A 217 0.68 -17.82 -16.82
N ALA A 218 -0.32 -18.71 -16.90
CA ALA A 218 -0.97 -19.26 -15.72
C ALA A 218 0.04 -20.02 -14.84
N ASN A 219 0.86 -20.87 -15.45
CA ASN A 219 1.94 -21.60 -14.78
C ASN A 219 3.00 -20.65 -14.19
N TYR A 220 3.30 -19.54 -14.87
CA TYR A 220 4.23 -18.52 -14.38
C TYR A 220 3.72 -17.89 -13.08
N ILE A 221 2.47 -17.45 -13.04
CA ILE A 221 1.84 -16.84 -11.85
C ILE A 221 1.62 -17.85 -10.72
N GLU A 222 1.35 -19.11 -11.04
CA GLU A 222 1.18 -20.18 -10.06
C GLU A 222 2.48 -20.44 -9.27
N LYS A 223 3.62 -20.45 -9.96
CA LYS A 223 4.94 -20.73 -9.36
C LYS A 223 5.51 -19.58 -8.52
N LEU A 224 4.91 -18.38 -8.58
CA LEU A 224 5.36 -17.27 -7.76
C LEU A 224 5.12 -17.56 -6.28
N ALA A 225 6.09 -17.20 -5.44
CA ALA A 225 5.94 -17.29 -4.00
C ALA A 225 4.77 -16.41 -3.53
N PRO A 226 4.06 -16.81 -2.45
CA PRO A 226 3.10 -15.92 -1.80
C PRO A 226 3.73 -14.56 -1.52
N ASN A 227 2.93 -13.49 -1.63
CA ASN A 227 3.33 -12.10 -1.38
C ASN A 227 4.25 -11.47 -2.42
N THR A 228 4.57 -12.18 -3.50
CA THR A 228 5.26 -11.61 -4.65
C THR A 228 4.40 -10.51 -5.29
N SER A 229 4.98 -9.34 -5.55
CA SER A 229 4.29 -8.25 -6.25
C SER A 229 4.35 -8.49 -7.75
N VAL A 230 3.18 -8.44 -8.41
CA VAL A 230 3.02 -8.74 -9.84
C VAL A 230 2.34 -7.58 -10.52
N ILE A 231 3.02 -7.00 -11.50
CA ILE A 231 2.54 -5.86 -12.26
C ILE A 231 2.33 -6.31 -13.69
N ILE A 232 1.14 -6.04 -14.24
CA ILE A 232 0.80 -6.42 -15.61
C ILE A 232 0.25 -5.20 -16.34
N ALA A 233 0.66 -5.01 -17.58
CA ALA A 233 0.07 -4.06 -18.52
C ALA A 233 -0.13 -4.71 -19.89
N VAL A 234 -1.30 -4.49 -20.49
CA VAL A 234 -1.65 -5.01 -21.83
C VAL A 234 -1.08 -4.10 -22.91
N MET A 235 -0.50 -4.68 -23.95
CA MET A 235 -0.18 -4.01 -25.21
C MET A 235 -1.00 -4.63 -26.34
N ASP A 236 -1.53 -3.80 -27.25
CA ASP A 236 -2.43 -4.19 -28.34
C ASP A 236 -3.70 -4.91 -27.85
N THR A 237 -3.64 -6.22 -27.65
CA THR A 237 -4.75 -7.02 -27.15
C THR A 237 -4.27 -8.23 -26.37
N ALA A 238 -5.02 -8.60 -25.33
CA ALA A 238 -4.84 -9.84 -24.59
C ALA A 238 -5.95 -10.87 -24.87
N ALA A 239 -7.08 -10.48 -25.45
CA ALA A 239 -8.17 -11.41 -25.72
C ALA A 239 -8.80 -11.11 -27.08
N SER A 240 -9.36 -12.12 -27.75
CA SER A 240 -10.25 -11.90 -28.89
C SER A 240 -11.69 -11.69 -28.43
N ASN A 241 -12.15 -12.46 -27.45
CA ASN A 241 -13.47 -12.33 -26.83
C ASN A 241 -13.36 -12.39 -25.30
N SER A 242 -12.80 -13.47 -24.78
CA SER A 242 -12.56 -13.69 -23.34
C SER A 242 -11.22 -14.36 -23.11
N LEU A 243 -10.67 -14.19 -21.91
CA LEU A 243 -9.49 -14.92 -21.46
C LEU A 243 -9.86 -16.37 -21.06
N PRO A 244 -8.94 -17.34 -21.24
CA PRO A 244 -9.10 -18.69 -20.70
C PRO A 244 -9.29 -18.71 -19.18
N SER A 245 -9.98 -19.72 -18.66
CA SER A 245 -10.31 -19.81 -17.23
C SER A 245 -9.08 -19.91 -16.32
N ASN A 246 -8.02 -20.60 -16.74
CA ASN A 246 -6.76 -20.66 -16.00
C ASN A 246 -6.07 -19.29 -15.89
N VAL A 247 -6.12 -18.48 -16.95
CA VAL A 247 -5.61 -17.10 -16.95
C VAL A 247 -6.43 -16.22 -15.99
N ILE A 248 -7.76 -16.36 -16.01
CA ILE A 248 -8.64 -15.65 -15.07
C ILE A 248 -8.30 -16.05 -13.62
N SER A 249 -8.15 -17.34 -13.33
CA SER A 249 -7.74 -17.82 -12.00
C SER A 249 -6.37 -17.28 -11.58
N ALA A 250 -5.42 -17.20 -12.51
CA ALA A 250 -4.11 -16.61 -12.25
C ALA A 250 -4.22 -15.12 -11.87
N ILE A 251 -5.01 -14.34 -12.63
CA ILE A 251 -5.29 -12.92 -12.32
C ILE A 251 -5.98 -12.76 -10.96
N GLN A 252 -6.97 -13.61 -10.67
CA GLN A 252 -7.65 -13.60 -9.36
C GLN A 252 -6.71 -13.97 -8.22
N SER A 253 -5.74 -14.86 -8.45
CA SER A 253 -4.74 -15.24 -7.45
C SER A 253 -3.76 -14.10 -7.09
N ILE A 254 -3.71 -13.03 -7.88
CA ILE A 254 -2.99 -11.79 -7.57
C ILE A 254 -3.92 -10.65 -7.12
N GLY A 255 -5.20 -10.97 -6.88
CA GLY A 255 -6.26 -10.08 -6.42
C GLY A 255 -6.99 -9.28 -7.51
N GLY A 256 -6.75 -9.58 -8.79
CA GLY A 256 -7.43 -8.91 -9.90
C GLY A 256 -8.88 -9.34 -10.07
N ALA A 257 -9.77 -8.39 -10.36
CA ALA A 257 -11.20 -8.60 -10.54
C ALA A 257 -11.65 -8.53 -12.00
N ASN A 258 -10.90 -7.84 -12.86
CA ASN A 258 -11.36 -7.53 -14.22
C ASN A 258 -10.91 -8.55 -15.27
N GLY A 259 -10.21 -9.63 -14.91
CA GLY A 259 -9.84 -10.73 -15.83
C GLY A 259 -10.98 -11.16 -16.77
N PRO A 260 -12.21 -11.45 -16.26
CA PRO A 260 -13.36 -11.81 -17.10
C PRO A 260 -13.87 -10.70 -18.03
N LYS A 261 -13.47 -9.44 -17.81
CA LYS A 261 -13.92 -8.26 -18.56
C LYS A 261 -12.93 -7.79 -19.63
N ILE A 262 -11.74 -8.41 -19.71
CA ILE A 262 -10.71 -8.07 -20.69
C ILE A 262 -11.18 -8.54 -22.06
N GLY A 263 -11.64 -7.59 -22.88
CA GLY A 263 -12.11 -7.80 -24.24
C GLY A 263 -11.06 -7.46 -25.30
N PHE A 264 -11.49 -7.57 -26.56
CA PHE A 264 -10.65 -7.25 -27.72
C PHE A 264 -10.09 -5.84 -27.67
N ARG A 265 -8.76 -5.72 -27.68
CA ARG A 265 -8.00 -4.46 -27.71
C ARG A 265 -8.20 -3.52 -26.51
N TYR A 266 -8.75 -4.04 -25.41
CA TYR A 266 -8.92 -3.23 -24.21
C TYR A 266 -7.57 -2.92 -23.58
N SER A 267 -7.44 -1.71 -23.07
CA SER A 267 -6.37 -1.34 -22.16
C SER A 267 -6.65 -1.97 -20.80
N TRP A 268 -5.66 -2.64 -20.23
CA TRP A 268 -5.76 -3.18 -18.88
C TRP A 268 -4.40 -3.13 -18.18
N ALA A 269 -4.42 -2.68 -16.92
CA ALA A 269 -3.24 -2.66 -16.09
C ALA A 269 -3.60 -3.03 -14.65
N ILE A 270 -2.72 -3.79 -14.00
CA ILE A 270 -2.85 -4.17 -12.59
C ILE A 270 -1.50 -4.06 -11.89
N ILE A 271 -1.54 -3.59 -10.66
CA ILE A 271 -0.50 -3.81 -9.64
C ILE A 271 -1.17 -4.74 -8.63
N GLY A 272 -0.78 -6.02 -8.65
CA GLY A 272 -1.35 -7.08 -7.83
C GLY A 272 -0.31 -7.74 -6.94
N ARG A 273 -0.75 -8.66 -6.10
CA ARG A 273 0.11 -9.40 -5.18
C ARG A 273 -0.35 -10.84 -5.04
N LYS A 274 0.57 -11.80 -5.21
CA LYS A 274 0.24 -13.22 -5.12
C LYS A 274 -0.34 -13.57 -3.75
N GLY A 275 -1.52 -14.19 -3.74
CA GLY A 275 -2.27 -14.53 -2.55
C GLY A 275 -3.19 -13.43 -2.03
N ALA A 276 -3.21 -12.24 -2.65
CA ALA A 276 -4.14 -11.19 -2.28
C ALA A 276 -5.58 -11.55 -2.70
N SER A 277 -6.53 -11.29 -1.82
CA SER A 277 -7.95 -11.35 -2.16
C SER A 277 -8.33 -10.20 -3.11
N ILE A 278 -9.38 -10.44 -3.89
CA ILE A 278 -10.02 -9.38 -4.67
C ILE A 278 -10.49 -8.26 -3.73
N GLY A 279 -10.20 -7.01 -4.10
CA GLY A 279 -10.52 -5.84 -3.27
C GLY A 279 -9.50 -5.56 -2.16
N SER A 280 -8.41 -6.34 -2.10
CA SER A 280 -7.29 -6.08 -1.19
C SER A 280 -6.74 -4.65 -1.37
N PRO A 281 -6.38 -3.94 -0.28
CA PRO A 281 -5.82 -2.59 -0.34
C PRO A 281 -4.42 -2.51 -0.97
N PHE A 282 -3.86 -3.67 -1.33
CA PHE A 282 -2.57 -3.83 -2.00
C PHE A 282 -2.70 -4.03 -3.50
N VAL A 283 -3.92 -4.00 -4.02
CA VAL A 283 -4.20 -4.24 -5.43
C VAL A 283 -4.84 -3.01 -6.04
N LYS A 284 -4.33 -2.59 -7.20
CA LYS A 284 -4.93 -1.55 -8.03
C LYS A 284 -5.05 -2.06 -9.45
N GLU A 285 -6.22 -1.90 -10.04
CA GLU A 285 -6.54 -2.41 -11.36
C GLU A 285 -7.36 -1.36 -12.13
N ALA A 286 -7.07 -1.19 -13.41
CA ALA A 286 -7.84 -0.34 -14.31
C ALA A 286 -8.07 -1.07 -15.64
N ILE A 287 -9.24 -0.82 -16.24
CA ILE A 287 -9.61 -1.33 -17.55
C ILE A 287 -10.30 -0.22 -18.34
N SER A 288 -10.07 -0.16 -19.65
CA SER A 288 -10.76 0.77 -20.53
C SER A 288 -10.82 0.24 -21.96
N SER A 289 -11.97 0.41 -22.60
CA SER A 289 -12.17 0.10 -24.03
C SER A 289 -11.92 1.31 -24.95
N THR A 290 -11.83 2.51 -24.39
CA THR A 290 -11.79 3.78 -25.14
C THR A 290 -10.62 4.68 -24.77
N GLY A 291 -9.81 4.29 -23.78
CA GLY A 291 -8.68 5.08 -23.28
C GLY A 291 -7.58 4.22 -22.68
N ALA A 292 -6.53 4.87 -22.21
CA ALA A 292 -5.45 4.19 -21.49
C ALA A 292 -5.92 3.75 -20.10
N ALA A 293 -5.48 2.59 -19.65
CA ALA A 293 -5.62 2.10 -18.29
C ALA A 293 -4.31 2.33 -17.55
N THR A 294 -4.31 3.21 -16.55
CA THR A 294 -3.13 3.50 -15.72
C THR A 294 -3.47 3.34 -14.25
N VAL A 295 -2.63 2.61 -13.54
CA VAL A 295 -2.72 2.42 -12.08
C VAL A 295 -1.39 2.78 -11.44
N SER A 296 -1.47 3.37 -10.25
CA SER A 296 -0.31 3.67 -9.42
C SER A 296 -0.55 3.19 -7.99
N LEU A 297 0.50 2.66 -7.38
CA LEU A 297 0.49 2.22 -5.99
C LEU A 297 1.89 2.35 -5.40
N VAL A 298 1.95 2.78 -4.15
CA VAL A 298 3.16 2.73 -3.34
C VAL A 298 3.18 1.39 -2.60
N LEU A 299 4.26 0.66 -2.83
CA LEU A 299 4.60 -0.60 -2.18
C LEU A 299 5.67 -0.36 -1.12
N ASN A 300 5.77 -1.25 -0.15
CA ASN A 300 6.81 -1.23 0.86
C ASN A 300 7.73 -2.43 0.69
N SER A 301 9.02 -2.24 0.99
CA SER A 301 9.90 -3.38 1.22
C SER A 301 9.44 -4.11 2.50
N GLN A 302 9.48 -5.44 2.47
CA GLN A 302 9.25 -6.26 3.66
C GLN A 302 10.40 -6.10 4.65
#